data_AF-A0A3D4N3D5-F1
#
_entry.id   AF-A0A3D4N3D5-F1
#
_cell.length_a   1.000
_cell.length_b   1.000
_cell.length_c   1.000
_cell.angle_alpha   90.00
_cell.angle_beta   90.00
_cell.angle_gamma   90.00
#
_symmetry.space_group_name_H-M   'P 1'
#
loop_
_entity.id
_entity.type
_entity.pdbx_description
1 polymer ?
#
loop_
_entity_poly.entity_id
_entity_poly.type
_entity_poly.pdbx_seq_one_letter_code
_entity_poly.pdbx_strand_id
1 'polypeptide(L)'
;MKQIMAMVLLAVFLLVPGVSLFAEVPRESGIASWYDSDPNGPLTANGEQFDPDALAAAHKNLKFGTIVRVHDVNNGLSVDVRINDRGPFVDGRIIDLTPAAARAIDMYERGIIPVELEILYEPAVPESKYNRPGDTGWYRVQLGTFSNTRTVLQLFEKFHSIGFRP
;
A
#
# COMPACT_ATOMS: atom_id res chain seq x y z
N MET A 1 -25.41 -25.30 -42.51
CA MET A 1 -24.04 -24.87 -42.15
C MET A 1 -24.01 -23.77 -41.07
N LYS A 2 -24.79 -22.69 -41.18
CA LYS A 2 -24.79 -21.60 -40.18
C LYS A 2 -25.22 -22.01 -38.76
N GLN A 3 -26.20 -22.91 -38.64
CA GLN A 3 -26.74 -23.41 -37.36
C GLN A 3 -25.74 -24.33 -36.61
N ILE A 4 -24.97 -25.14 -37.36
CA ILE A 4 -23.97 -26.06 -36.79
C ILE A 4 -22.76 -25.28 -36.25
N MET A 5 -22.37 -24.19 -36.94
CA MET A 5 -21.26 -23.34 -36.51
C MET A 5 -21.56 -22.57 -35.20
N ALA A 6 -22.83 -22.19 -34.97
CA ALA A 6 -23.27 -21.54 -33.74
C ALA A 6 -23.29 -22.48 -32.52
N MET A 7 -23.67 -23.75 -32.70
CA MET A 7 -23.63 -24.75 -31.62
C MET A 7 -22.20 -25.12 -31.21
N VAL A 8 -21.25 -25.17 -32.17
CA VAL A 8 -19.84 -25.45 -31.86
C VAL A 8 -19.20 -24.29 -31.08
N LEU A 9 -19.52 -23.04 -31.41
CA LEU A 9 -19.07 -21.86 -30.65
C LEU A 9 -19.63 -21.82 -29.22
N LEU A 10 -20.89 -22.21 -29.02
CA LEU A 10 -21.52 -22.27 -27.70
C LEU A 10 -20.97 -23.43 -26.84
N ALA A 11 -20.65 -24.57 -27.46
CA ALA A 11 -20.06 -25.72 -26.76
C ALA A 11 -18.61 -25.47 -26.30
N VAL A 12 -17.82 -24.68 -27.06
CA VAL A 12 -16.46 -24.28 -26.64
C VAL A 12 -16.50 -23.33 -25.43
N PHE A 13 -17.54 -22.50 -25.31
CA PHE A 13 -17.72 -21.59 -24.16
C PHE A 13 -18.10 -22.34 -22.86
N LEU A 14 -18.76 -23.50 -22.97
CA LEU A 14 -19.13 -24.34 -21.83
C LEU A 14 -18.03 -25.32 -21.37
N LEU A 15 -16.97 -25.48 -22.18
CA LEU A 15 -15.87 -26.42 -21.93
C LEU A 15 -14.63 -25.80 -21.25
N VAL A 16 -14.68 -24.52 -20.88
CA VAL A 16 -13.65 -23.89 -20.04
C VAL A 16 -14.22 -23.59 -18.64
N PRO A 17 -14.45 -24.62 -17.80
CA PRO A 17 -14.79 -24.38 -16.41
C PRO A 17 -13.57 -23.73 -15.74
N GLY A 18 -13.71 -22.50 -15.25
CA GLY A 18 -12.69 -21.86 -14.41
C GLY A 18 -12.06 -20.58 -14.95
N VAL A 19 -12.55 -19.99 -16.05
CA VAL A 19 -12.22 -18.58 -16.33
C VAL A 19 -13.02 -17.71 -15.36
N SER A 20 -12.47 -17.47 -14.17
CA SER A 20 -12.94 -16.37 -13.32
C SER A 20 -12.71 -15.07 -14.08
N LEU A 21 -13.80 -14.50 -14.61
CA LEU A 21 -13.82 -13.18 -15.26
C LEU A 21 -13.59 -12.02 -14.28
N PHE A 22 -13.50 -12.32 -12.98
CA PHE A 22 -13.24 -11.34 -11.93
C PHE A 22 -11.81 -11.53 -11.46
N ALA A 23 -10.96 -10.54 -11.77
CA ALA A 23 -9.68 -10.41 -11.09
C ALA A 23 -9.95 -10.22 -9.59
N GLU A 24 -9.28 -10.99 -8.74
CA GLU A 24 -9.36 -10.79 -7.30
C GLU A 24 -8.76 -9.42 -6.96
N VAL A 25 -9.56 -8.56 -6.32
CA VAL A 25 -9.06 -7.25 -5.87
C VAL A 25 -8.09 -7.50 -4.72
N PRO A 26 -6.84 -7.02 -4.80
CA PRO A 26 -5.87 -7.25 -3.73
C PRO A 26 -6.35 -6.70 -2.40
N ARG A 27 -6.20 -7.50 -1.34
CA ARG A 27 -6.63 -7.19 0.02
C ARG A 27 -5.52 -7.41 1.03
N GLU A 28 -5.51 -6.60 2.09
CA GLU A 28 -4.60 -6.72 3.22
C GLU A 28 -5.38 -6.51 4.53
N SER A 29 -5.17 -7.36 5.54
CA SER A 29 -5.83 -7.24 6.84
C SER A 29 -4.82 -6.95 7.94
N GLY A 30 -5.19 -6.11 8.90
CA GLY A 30 -4.30 -5.73 9.99
C GLY A 30 -4.89 -4.65 10.88
N ILE A 31 -4.03 -3.91 11.57
CA ILE A 31 -4.45 -2.81 12.45
C ILE A 31 -4.23 -1.47 11.75
N ALA A 32 -5.24 -0.60 11.78
CA ALA A 32 -5.10 0.81 11.46
C ALA A 32 -4.82 1.63 12.73
N SER A 33 -4.11 2.72 12.56
CA SER A 33 -4.10 3.83 13.52
C SER A 33 -4.26 5.16 12.80
N TRP A 34 -4.05 6.27 13.50
CA TRP A 34 -3.98 7.59 12.87
C TRP A 34 -2.82 8.40 13.46
N TYR A 35 -2.37 9.40 12.70
CA TYR A 35 -1.20 10.21 13.06
C TYR A 35 -1.47 11.70 12.89
N ASP A 36 -0.65 12.51 13.56
CA ASP A 36 -0.55 13.94 13.36
C ASP A 36 0.83 14.26 12.75
N SER A 37 1.04 15.50 12.31
CA SER A 37 2.29 15.96 11.71
C SER A 37 3.53 15.64 12.55
N ASP A 38 4.63 15.29 11.88
CA ASP A 38 5.93 15.12 12.54
C ASP A 38 6.38 16.45 13.17
N PRO A 39 6.76 16.48 14.45
CA PRO A 39 7.30 17.67 15.11
C PRO A 39 8.50 18.30 14.39
N ASN A 40 9.26 17.51 13.64
CA ASN A 40 10.49 17.92 12.96
C ASN A 40 10.27 18.38 11.51
N GLY A 41 9.04 18.28 10.98
CA GLY A 41 8.74 18.76 9.65
C GLY A 41 7.34 18.38 9.17
N PRO A 42 6.57 19.32 8.59
CA PRO A 42 5.22 19.04 8.13
C PRO A 42 5.21 18.35 6.76
N LEU A 43 6.25 17.60 6.38
CA LEU A 43 6.31 16.95 5.07
C LEU A 43 6.04 15.46 5.19
N THR A 44 5.17 14.95 4.32
CA THR A 44 4.98 13.51 4.12
C THR A 44 6.15 12.93 3.33
N ALA A 45 6.28 11.59 3.33
CA ALA A 45 7.35 10.90 2.62
C ALA A 45 7.34 11.10 1.09
N ASN A 46 6.18 11.44 0.48
CA ASN A 46 6.12 11.81 -0.95
C ASN A 46 6.45 13.30 -1.23
N GLY A 47 6.76 14.07 -0.18
CA GLY A 47 7.19 15.46 -0.22
C GLY A 47 6.07 16.50 -0.11
N GLU A 48 4.80 16.08 -0.05
CA GLU A 48 3.65 16.95 0.21
C GLU A 48 3.71 17.57 1.61
N GLN A 49 3.02 18.70 1.80
CA GLN A 49 2.76 19.16 3.16
C GLN A 49 1.68 18.26 3.75
N PHE A 50 1.87 17.82 4.99
CA PHE A 50 0.86 17.12 5.75
C PHE A 50 -0.37 18.01 5.88
N ASP A 51 -1.51 17.43 5.53
CA ASP A 51 -2.82 18.07 5.63
C ASP A 51 -3.72 17.17 6.50
N PRO A 52 -4.08 17.62 7.73
CA PRO A 52 -4.91 16.83 8.62
C PRO A 52 -6.35 16.66 8.11
N ASP A 53 -6.78 17.50 7.16
CA ASP A 53 -8.11 17.51 6.57
C ASP A 53 -8.20 16.67 5.27
N ALA A 54 -7.06 16.20 4.74
CA ALA A 54 -7.02 15.34 3.56
C ALA A 54 -7.49 13.91 3.88
N LEU A 55 -8.15 13.25 2.93
CA LEU A 55 -8.39 11.80 2.98
C LEU A 55 -7.15 11.05 2.46
N ALA A 56 -6.14 10.94 3.32
CA ALA A 56 -4.86 10.35 3.01
C ALA A 56 -4.39 9.40 4.12
N ALA A 57 -3.34 8.64 3.81
CA ALA A 57 -2.75 7.70 4.76
C ALA A 57 -1.27 7.40 4.48
N ALA A 58 -0.59 6.95 5.53
CA ALA A 58 0.73 6.32 5.45
C ALA A 58 0.59 4.81 5.27
N HIS A 59 1.38 4.24 4.36
CA HIS A 59 1.50 2.79 4.17
C HIS A 59 2.96 2.38 3.95
N LYS A 60 3.34 1.17 4.38
CA LYS A 60 4.73 0.70 4.36
C LYS A 60 5.31 0.65 2.95
N ASN A 61 4.54 0.05 2.04
CA ASN A 61 5.07 -0.40 0.74
C ASN A 61 4.23 0.01 -0.46
N LEU A 62 3.02 0.55 -0.27
CA LEU A 62 2.17 0.90 -1.41
C LEU A 62 2.77 2.11 -2.13
N LYS A 63 2.63 2.12 -3.45
CA LYS A 63 3.08 3.27 -4.25
C LYS A 63 2.36 4.52 -3.78
N PHE A 64 3.07 5.63 -3.76
CA PHE A 64 2.40 6.91 -3.54
C PHE A 64 1.41 7.15 -4.67
N GLY A 65 0.22 7.66 -4.34
CA GLY A 65 -0.92 7.79 -5.25
C GLY A 65 -1.85 6.59 -5.32
N THR A 66 -1.51 5.46 -4.67
CA THR A 66 -2.45 4.34 -4.54
C THR A 66 -3.69 4.80 -3.78
N ILE A 67 -4.88 4.46 -4.28
CA ILE A 67 -6.15 4.65 -3.57
C ILE A 67 -6.55 3.33 -2.94
N VAL A 68 -6.78 3.36 -1.64
CA VAL A 68 -7.16 2.21 -0.84
C VAL A 68 -8.47 2.50 -0.13
N ARG A 69 -9.41 1.57 -0.20
CA ARG A 69 -10.55 1.55 0.71
C ARG A 69 -10.15 0.89 2.01
N VAL A 70 -10.33 1.60 3.10
CA VAL A 70 -10.12 1.10 4.46
C VAL A 70 -11.47 0.74 5.03
N HIS A 71 -11.66 -0.52 5.41
CA HIS A 71 -12.90 -1.02 6.02
C HIS A 71 -12.65 -1.37 7.49
N ASP A 72 -13.43 -0.80 8.39
CA ASP A 72 -13.42 -1.18 9.80
C ASP A 72 -14.23 -2.45 10.01
N VAL A 73 -13.53 -3.49 10.47
CA VAL A 73 -14.10 -4.82 10.64
C VAL A 73 -15.20 -4.85 11.71
N ASN A 74 -15.22 -3.89 12.65
CA ASN A 74 -16.17 -3.90 13.77
C ASN A 74 -17.52 -3.26 13.46
N ASN A 75 -17.53 -2.18 12.68
CA ASN A 75 -18.74 -1.38 12.44
C ASN A 75 -19.17 -1.34 10.96
N GLY A 76 -18.35 -1.87 10.05
CA GLY A 76 -18.65 -1.91 8.61
C GLY A 76 -18.49 -0.57 7.89
N LEU A 77 -18.03 0.47 8.57
CA LEU A 77 -17.74 1.76 7.95
C LEU A 77 -16.48 1.65 7.09
N SER A 78 -16.42 2.48 6.05
CA SER A 78 -15.23 2.55 5.20
C SER A 78 -14.91 3.96 4.74
N VAL A 79 -13.63 4.19 4.43
CA VAL A 79 -13.14 5.44 3.85
C VAL A 79 -12.13 5.12 2.76
N ASP A 80 -12.20 5.84 1.65
CA ASP A 80 -11.21 5.75 0.58
C ASP A 80 -10.13 6.81 0.82
N VAL A 81 -8.86 6.38 0.85
CA VAL A 81 -7.72 7.24 1.14
C VAL A 81 -6.64 7.11 0.07
N ARG A 82 -5.92 8.21 -0.17
CA ARG A 82 -4.72 8.20 -1.01
C ARG A 82 -3.47 7.97 -0.17
N ILE A 83 -2.60 7.06 -0.61
CA ILE A 83 -1.30 6.85 0.03
C ILE A 83 -0.34 7.95 -0.40
N ASN A 84 0.11 8.78 0.53
CA ASN A 84 1.12 9.83 0.27
C ASN A 84 2.25 9.85 1.30
N ASP A 85 2.25 8.91 2.25
CA ASP A 85 3.22 8.87 3.33
C ASP A 85 3.71 7.43 3.66
N ARG A 86 4.70 7.32 4.55
CA ARG A 86 5.35 6.05 4.92
C ARG A 86 5.22 5.74 6.41
N GLY A 87 5.08 4.45 6.70
CA GLY A 87 4.73 3.92 8.02
C GLY A 87 3.48 3.04 7.90
N PRO A 88 2.88 2.60 9.01
CA PRO A 88 3.41 2.61 10.37
C PRO A 88 4.66 1.73 10.50
N PHE A 89 5.63 2.14 11.31
CA PHE A 89 6.82 1.32 11.65
C PHE A 89 6.65 0.58 12.98
N VAL A 90 5.42 0.17 13.28
CA VAL A 90 5.09 -0.65 14.45
C VAL A 90 4.48 -1.95 13.98
N ASP A 91 4.91 -3.04 14.58
CA ASP A 91 4.48 -4.39 14.22
C ASP A 91 2.96 -4.54 14.37
N GLY A 92 2.35 -5.26 13.43
CA GLY A 92 0.90 -5.48 13.38
C GLY A 92 0.07 -4.33 12.81
N ARG A 93 0.58 -3.08 12.82
CA ARG A 93 -0.09 -1.96 12.12
C ARG A 93 0.27 -1.96 10.64
N ILE A 94 -0.73 -1.74 9.79
CA ILE A 94 -0.58 -1.76 8.33
C ILE A 94 -0.84 -0.39 7.69
N ILE A 95 -1.64 0.46 8.32
CA ILE A 95 -1.97 1.79 7.79
C ILE A 95 -2.12 2.82 8.92
N ASP A 96 -1.65 4.05 8.70
CA ASP A 96 -1.90 5.19 9.58
C ASP A 96 -2.68 6.25 8.81
N LEU A 97 -3.90 6.57 9.26
CA LEU A 97 -4.79 7.53 8.62
C LEU A 97 -4.48 8.97 9.06
N THR A 98 -4.81 9.94 8.22
CA THR A 98 -4.94 11.34 8.67
C THR A 98 -6.10 11.50 9.65
N PRO A 99 -6.14 12.60 10.43
CA PRO A 99 -7.26 12.91 11.32
C PRO A 99 -8.63 12.92 10.61
N ALA A 100 -8.74 13.50 9.41
CA ALA A 100 -9.98 13.50 8.65
C ALA A 100 -10.43 12.10 8.22
N ALA A 101 -9.52 11.26 7.71
CA ALA A 101 -9.85 9.89 7.34
C ALA A 101 -10.23 9.05 8.58
N ALA A 102 -9.54 9.25 9.69
CA ALA A 102 -9.87 8.60 10.96
C ALA A 102 -11.26 9.01 11.49
N ARG A 103 -11.65 10.28 11.35
CA ARG A 103 -13.01 10.73 11.67
C ARG A 103 -14.04 10.13 10.72
N ALA A 104 -13.74 10.05 9.43
CA ALA A 104 -14.67 9.53 8.42
C ALA A 104 -15.05 8.05 8.63
N ILE A 105 -14.14 7.25 9.18
CA ILE A 105 -14.39 5.83 9.54
C ILE A 105 -14.69 5.64 11.04
N ASP A 106 -14.99 6.71 11.76
CA ASP A 106 -15.34 6.71 13.19
C ASP A 106 -14.26 6.09 14.10
N MET A 107 -12.98 6.18 13.74
CA MET A 107 -11.87 5.61 14.53
C MET A 107 -11.05 6.65 15.30
N TYR A 108 -11.29 7.94 15.08
CA TYR A 108 -10.49 9.02 15.67
C TYR A 108 -10.36 8.90 17.20
N GLU A 109 -11.47 8.75 17.92
CA GLU A 109 -11.47 8.58 19.38
C GLU A 109 -11.05 7.18 19.84
N ARG A 110 -11.18 6.16 18.97
CA ARG A 110 -10.78 4.78 19.28
C ARG A 110 -9.27 4.56 19.14
N GLY A 111 -8.58 5.40 18.37
CA GLY A 111 -7.13 5.41 18.19
C GLY A 111 -6.63 4.31 17.26
N ILE A 112 -6.88 3.03 17.60
CA ILE A 112 -6.47 1.86 16.83
C ILE A 112 -7.64 0.90 16.61
N ILE A 113 -7.77 0.37 15.39
CA ILE A 113 -8.87 -0.54 15.03
C ILE A 113 -8.40 -1.64 14.06
N PRO A 114 -8.99 -2.85 14.08
CA PRO A 114 -8.79 -3.83 13.02
C PRO A 114 -9.45 -3.38 11.72
N VAL A 115 -8.73 -3.49 10.61
CA VAL A 115 -9.18 -3.09 9.28
C VAL A 115 -8.89 -4.15 8.22
N GLU A 116 -9.66 -4.08 7.13
CA GLU A 116 -9.36 -4.69 5.85
C GLU A 116 -9.13 -3.58 4.82
N LEU A 117 -8.05 -3.68 4.06
CA LEU A 117 -7.69 -2.77 2.98
C LEU A 117 -8.08 -3.41 1.65
N GLU A 118 -8.71 -2.65 0.77
CA GLU A 118 -9.00 -3.03 -0.61
C GLU A 118 -8.33 -2.01 -1.55
N ILE A 119 -7.44 -2.49 -2.42
CA ILE A 119 -6.72 -1.61 -3.37
C ILE A 119 -7.64 -1.29 -4.55
N LEU A 120 -8.10 -0.04 -4.62
CA LEU A 120 -9.03 0.43 -5.67
C LEU A 120 -8.29 0.90 -6.93
N TYR A 121 -7.11 1.49 -6.74
CA TYR A 121 -6.29 2.00 -7.82
C TYR A 121 -4.81 2.02 -7.39
N GLU A 122 -3.93 1.55 -8.27
CA GLU A 122 -2.49 1.66 -8.09
C GLU A 122 -1.87 2.34 -9.33
N PRO A 123 -1.12 3.45 -9.16
CA PRO A 123 -0.53 4.14 -10.29
C PRO A 123 0.62 3.33 -10.90
N ALA A 124 0.80 3.45 -12.22
CA ALA A 124 1.92 2.84 -12.92
C ALA A 124 3.27 3.42 -12.44
N VAL A 125 3.29 4.73 -12.17
CA VAL A 125 4.44 5.48 -11.65
C VAL A 125 4.01 6.11 -10.32
N PRO A 126 4.75 5.90 -9.21
CA PRO A 126 4.42 6.51 -7.92
C PRO A 126 4.35 8.03 -8.00
N GLU A 127 3.45 8.65 -7.25
CA GLU A 127 3.37 10.11 -7.13
C GLU A 127 4.55 10.69 -6.34
N SER A 128 5.01 11.87 -6.74
CA SER A 128 5.94 12.70 -5.98
C SER A 128 5.61 14.17 -6.19
N LYS A 129 5.65 14.96 -5.12
CA LYS A 129 5.45 16.42 -5.24
C LYS A 129 6.47 17.08 -6.17
N TYR A 130 7.73 16.66 -6.10
CA TYR A 130 8.83 17.32 -6.80
C TYR A 130 9.19 16.62 -8.11
N ASN A 131 8.64 15.43 -8.39
CA ASN A 131 8.96 14.63 -9.57
C ASN A 131 10.47 14.51 -9.83
N ARG A 132 11.30 14.43 -8.78
CA ARG A 132 12.75 14.40 -8.95
C ARG A 132 13.15 13.04 -9.51
N PRO A 133 14.23 12.97 -10.31
CA PRO A 133 14.83 11.70 -10.70
C PRO A 133 15.12 10.86 -9.45
N GLY A 134 14.40 9.74 -9.31
CA GLY A 134 14.48 8.83 -8.16
C GLY A 134 13.30 8.86 -7.20
N ASP A 135 12.46 9.91 -7.16
CA ASP A 135 11.25 9.90 -6.32
C ASP A 135 10.22 8.88 -6.83
N THR A 136 10.26 8.59 -8.14
CA THR A 136 9.32 7.72 -8.84
C THR A 136 9.99 6.48 -9.45
N GLY A 137 11.26 6.24 -9.10
CA GLY A 137 12.09 5.16 -9.64
C GLY A 137 12.88 4.41 -8.56
N TRP A 138 13.75 3.49 -8.98
CA TRP A 138 14.57 2.70 -8.07
C TRP A 138 15.89 3.40 -7.73
N TYR A 139 16.21 3.52 -6.45
CA TYR A 139 17.58 3.77 -6.00
C TYR A 139 18.31 2.43 -5.85
N ARG A 140 19.55 2.36 -6.32
CA ARG A 140 20.49 1.31 -5.93
C ARG A 140 21.52 1.94 -5.01
N VAL A 141 21.45 1.61 -3.72
CA VAL A 141 22.51 1.96 -2.78
C VAL A 141 23.48 0.81 -2.74
N GLN A 142 24.68 1.01 -3.28
CA GLN A 142 25.77 0.06 -3.10
C GLN A 142 26.35 0.24 -1.70
N LEU A 143 26.10 -0.73 -0.81
CA LEU A 143 26.52 -0.68 0.59
C LEU A 143 28.03 -0.97 0.78
N GLY A 144 28.70 -1.46 -0.25
CA GLY A 144 30.14 -1.65 -0.28
C GLY A 144 30.65 -2.50 -1.45
N THR A 145 31.96 -2.67 -1.51
CA THR A 145 32.66 -3.66 -2.35
C THR A 145 33.48 -4.55 -1.45
N PHE A 146 33.29 -5.86 -1.53
CA PHE A 146 33.95 -6.81 -0.64
C PHE A 146 34.78 -7.79 -1.47
N SER A 147 36.02 -8.02 -1.05
CA SER A 147 36.87 -9.10 -1.59
C SER A 147 36.68 -10.43 -0.85
N ASN A 148 35.86 -10.44 0.22
CA ASN A 148 35.65 -11.59 1.09
C ASN A 148 34.16 -11.79 1.41
N THR A 149 33.65 -12.99 1.13
CA THR A 149 32.24 -13.38 1.34
C THR A 149 31.81 -13.33 2.82
N ARG A 150 32.71 -13.59 3.77
CA ARG A 150 32.38 -13.54 5.21
C ARG A 150 32.02 -12.12 5.64
N THR A 151 32.73 -11.11 5.13
CA THR A 151 32.51 -9.71 5.47
C THR A 151 31.17 -9.20 4.92
N VAL A 152 30.80 -9.58 3.70
CA VAL A 152 29.48 -9.18 3.15
C VAL A 152 28.34 -9.82 3.92
N LEU A 153 28.46 -11.10 4.33
CA LEU A 153 27.44 -11.76 5.13
C LEU A 153 27.30 -11.14 6.53
N GLN A 154 28.41 -10.79 7.19
CA GLN A 154 28.35 -10.07 8.47
C GLN A 154 27.64 -8.72 8.37
N LEU A 155 27.90 -7.98 7.29
CA LEU A 155 27.24 -6.70 7.07
C LEU A 155 25.75 -6.90 6.73
N PHE A 156 25.43 -7.91 5.93
CA PHE A 156 24.04 -8.28 5.62
C PHE A 156 23.25 -8.61 6.89
N GLU A 157 23.77 -9.50 7.76
CA GLU A 157 23.14 -9.84 9.04
C GLU A 157 23.00 -8.62 9.96
N LYS A 158 24.02 -7.75 9.98
CA LYS A 158 23.95 -6.49 10.74
C LYS A 158 22.81 -5.60 10.22
N PHE A 159 22.66 -5.47 8.92
CA PHE A 159 21.57 -4.70 8.34
C PHE A 159 20.20 -5.34 8.64
N HIS A 160 20.08 -6.66 8.49
CA HIS A 160 18.84 -7.36 8.79
C HIS A 160 18.43 -7.21 10.27
N SER A 161 19.40 -7.28 11.19
CA SER A 161 19.12 -7.11 12.63
C SER A 161 18.67 -5.70 13.02
N ILE A 162 19.00 -4.67 12.24
CA ILE A 162 18.48 -3.30 12.43
C ILE A 162 17.23 -3.00 11.59
N GLY A 163 16.59 -4.04 11.05
CA GLY A 163 15.33 -3.92 10.31
C GLY A 163 15.48 -3.51 8.84
N PHE A 164 16.70 -3.41 8.32
CA PHE A 164 16.90 -3.21 6.89
C PHE A 164 16.58 -4.50 6.14
N ARG A 165 15.48 -4.49 5.37
CA ARG A 165 15.03 -5.59 4.52
C ARG A 165 15.22 -5.18 3.05
N PRO A 166 16.37 -5.50 2.44
CA PRO A 166 16.64 -5.23 1.03
C PRO A 166 15.75 -6.03 0.09
#